data_AF-A0A7C5RF19-F1
#
_entry.id   AF-A0A7C5RF19-F1
#
_cell.length_a   1.000
_cell.length_b   1.000
_cell.length_c   1.000
_cell.angle_alpha   90.00
_cell.angle_beta   90.00
_cell.angle_gamma   90.00
#
_symmetry.space_group_name_H-M   'P 1'
#
loop_
_entity.id
_entity.type
_entity.pdbx_description
1 polymer ?
#
loop_
_entity_poly.entity_id
_entity_poly.type
_entity_poly.pdbx_seq_one_letter_code
_entity_poly.pdbx_strand_id
1 'polypeptide(L)'
;MSGEALLVLLSVAALEALLSGDNALVLAVMVKPLPPDLRRKALFYGVLGAYVLRGLALLFAVYVIQLWWVQVLGGLYLLYLMLQHLRDHPEAKPLPEASAQSFWRVVLMVNLVDLAFAVDSILAVVAFSKDLLLVFLGVALGILFIRLAAGYVVAFMERYPGLEKVAYVLVGWAGVKLLLEGEGTLAHLLHRPEWALHLPKEVFWGITLAILVGGSLLSLKRHA
;
A
#
# COMPACT_ATOMS: atom_id res chain seq x y z
N MET A 1 -15.35 -28.12 1.75
CA MET A 1 -14.87 -27.25 2.84
C MET A 1 -15.95 -27.23 3.91
N SER A 2 -15.61 -27.40 5.20
CA SER A 2 -16.56 -27.18 6.30
C SER A 2 -16.98 -25.70 6.33
N GLY A 3 -18.18 -25.39 6.84
CA GLY A 3 -18.64 -23.99 6.96
C GLY A 3 -17.67 -23.11 7.75
N GLU A 4 -17.02 -23.68 8.77
CA GLU A 4 -15.99 -23.01 9.57
C GLU A 4 -14.75 -22.63 8.76
N ALA A 5 -14.27 -23.52 7.88
CA ALA A 5 -13.10 -23.24 7.04
C ALA A 5 -13.36 -22.09 6.06
N LEU A 6 -14.59 -22.01 5.53
CA LEU A 6 -15.00 -20.89 4.68
C LEU A 6 -15.05 -19.57 5.46
N LEU A 7 -15.59 -19.58 6.68
CA LEU A 7 -15.62 -18.40 7.54
C LEU A 7 -14.22 -17.90 7.89
N VAL A 8 -13.29 -18.79 8.23
CA VAL A 8 -11.88 -18.42 8.48
C VAL A 8 -11.26 -17.81 7.24
N LEU A 9 -11.40 -18.45 6.07
CA LEU A 9 -10.86 -17.95 4.81
C LEU A 9 -11.40 -16.55 4.47
N LEU A 10 -12.71 -16.33 4.59
CA LEU A 10 -13.32 -15.02 4.32
C LEU A 10 -12.90 -13.98 5.35
N SER A 11 -12.72 -14.36 6.62
CA SER A 11 -12.26 -13.46 7.67
C SER A 11 -10.81 -13.03 7.45
N VAL A 12 -9.93 -13.96 7.07
CA VAL A 12 -8.54 -13.65 6.71
C VAL A 12 -8.50 -12.73 5.48
N ALA A 13 -9.30 -13.02 4.45
CA ALA A 13 -9.37 -12.17 3.26
C ALA A 13 -9.88 -10.76 3.58
N ALA A 14 -10.91 -10.65 4.43
CA ALA A 14 -11.44 -9.37 4.89
C ALA A 14 -10.43 -8.60 5.74
N LEU A 15 -9.70 -9.30 6.62
CA LEU A 15 -8.65 -8.72 7.44
C LEU A 15 -7.52 -8.18 6.57
N GLU A 16 -7.02 -8.97 5.62
CA GLU A 16 -6.00 -8.54 4.65
C GLU A 16 -6.47 -7.31 3.85
N ALA A 17 -7.70 -7.33 3.34
CA ALA A 17 -8.27 -6.21 2.59
C ALA A 17 -8.44 -4.93 3.43
N LEU A 18 -8.86 -5.07 4.68
CA LEU A 18 -9.10 -3.94 5.59
C LEU A 18 -7.79 -3.29 6.05
N LEU A 19 -6.78 -4.09 6.41
CA LEU A 19 -5.47 -3.59 6.82
C LEU A 19 -4.68 -2.97 5.66
N SER A 20 -4.92 -3.42 4.43
CA SER A 20 -4.23 -2.95 3.23
C SER A 20 -5.04 -1.95 2.40
N GLY A 21 -6.04 -1.28 2.99
CA GLY A 21 -6.90 -0.33 2.26
C GLY A 21 -6.15 0.89 1.73
N ASP A 22 -5.20 1.42 2.50
CA ASP A 22 -4.27 2.50 2.11
C ASP A 22 -3.32 2.04 0.98
N ASN A 23 -2.95 0.76 0.95
CA ASN A 23 -2.09 0.19 -0.10
C ASN A 23 -2.74 0.25 -1.49
N ALA A 24 -4.07 0.20 -1.59
CA ALA A 24 -4.76 0.33 -2.87
C ALA A 24 -4.54 1.71 -3.52
N LEU A 25 -4.55 2.77 -2.70
CA LEU A 25 -4.30 4.14 -3.15
C LEU A 25 -2.83 4.34 -3.56
N VAL A 26 -1.90 3.83 -2.74
CA VAL A 26 -0.46 3.83 -3.05
C VAL A 26 -0.20 3.13 -4.38
N LEU A 27 -0.75 1.94 -4.56
CA LEU A 27 -0.63 1.19 -5.81
C LEU A 27 -1.16 1.98 -7.00
N ALA A 28 -2.33 2.60 -6.87
CA ALA A 28 -2.93 3.41 -7.92
C ALA A 28 -2.04 4.60 -8.32
N VAL A 29 -1.50 5.33 -7.34
CA VAL A 29 -0.58 6.46 -7.56
C VAL A 29 0.71 6.00 -8.25
N MET A 30 1.27 4.85 -7.86
CA MET A 30 2.51 4.34 -8.42
C MET A 30 2.40 3.91 -9.88
N VAL A 31 1.26 3.35 -10.29
CA VAL A 31 1.05 2.91 -11.68
C VAL A 31 0.51 4.02 -12.58
N LYS A 32 -0.13 5.06 -12.04
CA LYS A 32 -0.73 6.17 -12.82
C LYS A 32 0.21 6.81 -13.86
N PRO A 33 1.52 7.00 -13.61
CA PRO A 33 2.41 7.55 -14.63
C PRO A 33 2.54 6.69 -15.89
N LEU A 34 2.23 5.39 -15.83
CA LEU A 34 2.33 4.51 -17.00
C LEU A 34 1.21 4.80 -18.02
N PRO A 35 1.44 4.52 -19.32
CA PRO A 35 0.37 4.45 -20.33
C PRO A 35 -0.78 3.50 -19.92
N PRO A 36 -2.03 3.77 -20.33
CA PRO A 36 -3.20 2.98 -19.90
C PRO A 36 -3.09 1.46 -20.13
N ASP A 37 -2.48 1.03 -21.23
CA ASP A 37 -2.24 -0.38 -21.55
C ASP A 37 -1.19 -1.02 -20.62
N LEU A 38 -0.13 -0.28 -20.29
CA LEU A 38 0.92 -0.71 -19.37
C LEU A 38 0.45 -0.70 -17.92
N ARG A 39 -0.49 0.17 -17.51
CA ARG A 39 -1.07 0.14 -16.15
C ARG A 39 -1.72 -1.19 -15.82
N ARG A 40 -2.57 -1.70 -16.72
CA ARG A 40 -3.23 -3.00 -16.52
C ARG A 40 -2.21 -4.12 -16.42
N LYS A 41 -1.16 -4.08 -17.23
CA LYS A 41 -0.06 -5.04 -17.16
C LYS A 41 0.70 -4.92 -15.85
N ALA A 42 1.06 -3.71 -15.41
CA ALA A 42 1.75 -3.49 -14.14
C ALA A 42 0.91 -3.98 -12.96
N LEU A 43 -0.41 -3.72 -12.99
CA LEU A 43 -1.37 -4.29 -12.06
C LEU A 43 -1.34 -5.84 -12.13
N PHE A 44 -1.43 -6.46 -13.30
CA PHE A 44 -1.40 -7.91 -13.41
C PHE A 44 -0.07 -8.54 -12.93
N TYR A 45 1.08 -8.08 -13.43
CA TYR A 45 2.39 -8.63 -13.08
C TYR A 45 2.73 -8.42 -11.60
N GLY A 46 2.27 -7.33 -10.99
CA GLY A 46 2.44 -7.17 -9.56
C GLY A 46 1.46 -7.99 -8.71
N VAL A 47 0.36 -8.55 -9.23
CA VAL A 47 -0.39 -9.61 -8.50
C VAL A 47 0.46 -10.87 -8.42
N LEU A 48 1.05 -11.27 -9.56
CA LEU A 48 1.90 -12.45 -9.61
C LEU A 48 3.10 -12.30 -8.66
N GLY A 49 3.77 -11.14 -8.72
CA GLY A 49 4.85 -10.81 -7.80
C GLY A 49 4.39 -10.79 -6.34
N ALA A 50 3.23 -10.17 -6.04
CA ALA A 50 2.70 -10.09 -4.69
C ALA A 50 2.38 -11.48 -4.12
N TYR A 51 1.78 -12.41 -4.89
CA TYR A 51 1.54 -13.77 -4.40
C TYR A 51 2.83 -14.52 -4.06
N VAL A 52 3.85 -14.40 -4.91
CA VAL A 52 5.14 -15.05 -4.65
C VAL A 52 5.81 -14.44 -3.43
N LEU A 53 5.97 -13.11 -3.41
CA LEU A 53 6.63 -12.41 -2.32
C LEU A 53 5.87 -12.54 -1.01
N ARG A 54 4.54 -12.44 -1.03
CA ARG A 54 3.71 -12.63 0.14
C ARG A 54 3.76 -14.07 0.63
N GLY A 55 3.78 -15.02 -0.31
CA GLY A 55 3.88 -16.42 0.05
C GLY A 55 5.20 -16.71 0.77
N LEU A 56 6.31 -16.20 0.24
CA LEU A 56 7.62 -16.25 0.89
C LEU A 56 7.60 -15.50 2.23
N ALA A 57 6.97 -14.32 2.29
CA ALA A 57 6.92 -13.53 3.50
C ALA A 57 6.16 -14.23 4.64
N LEU A 58 5.09 -14.98 4.33
CA LEU A 58 4.39 -15.81 5.31
C LEU A 58 5.25 -16.99 5.78
N LEU A 59 5.97 -17.66 4.87
CA LEU A 59 6.88 -18.76 5.24
C LEU A 59 8.04 -18.28 6.12
N PHE A 60 8.55 -17.08 5.83
CA PHE A 60 9.68 -16.46 6.54
C PHE A 60 9.23 -15.32 7.44
N ALA A 61 8.01 -15.37 7.99
CA ALA A 61 7.40 -14.27 8.73
C ALA A 61 8.32 -13.72 9.84
N VAL A 62 8.92 -14.60 10.63
CA VAL A 62 9.86 -14.23 11.71
C VAL A 62 11.04 -13.38 11.21
N TYR A 63 11.50 -13.60 9.98
CA TYR A 63 12.58 -12.82 9.37
C TYR A 63 12.05 -11.53 8.73
N VAL A 64 10.91 -11.62 8.02
CA VAL A 64 10.34 -10.46 7.31
C VAL A 64 9.90 -9.37 8.27
N ILE A 65 9.31 -9.71 9.41
CA ILE A 65 8.88 -8.70 10.41
C ILE A 65 10.04 -7.91 11.03
N GLN A 66 11.29 -8.36 10.85
CA GLN A 66 12.48 -7.67 11.34
C GLN A 66 13.09 -6.72 10.30
N LEU A 67 12.52 -6.63 9.10
CA LEU A 67 13.04 -5.83 7.99
C LEU A 67 12.65 -4.35 8.11
N TRP A 68 13.03 -3.72 9.23
CA TRP A 68 12.77 -2.30 9.51
C TRP A 68 13.20 -1.38 8.36
N TRP A 69 14.31 -1.69 7.70
CA TRP A 69 14.86 -0.89 6.62
C TRP A 69 13.98 -0.94 5.36
N VAL A 70 13.25 -2.03 5.12
CA VAL A 70 12.31 -2.11 3.99
C VAL A 70 11.14 -1.16 4.23
N GLN A 71 10.63 -1.12 5.46
CA GLN A 71 9.58 -0.17 5.88
C GLN A 71 10.08 1.27 5.75
N VAL A 72 11.27 1.58 6.26
CA VAL A 72 11.85 2.92 6.17
C VAL A 72 12.06 3.35 4.71
N LEU A 73 12.67 2.51 3.87
CA LEU A 73 12.89 2.83 2.45
C LEU A 73 11.57 2.99 1.69
N GLY A 74 10.59 2.12 1.97
CA GLY A 74 9.25 2.23 1.40
C GLY A 74 8.59 3.56 1.79
N GLY A 75 8.63 3.92 3.08
CA GLY A 75 8.05 5.16 3.59
C GLY A 75 8.71 6.41 2.99
N LEU A 76 10.05 6.43 2.90
CA LEU A 76 10.79 7.50 2.24
C LEU A 76 10.42 7.62 0.76
N TYR A 77 10.23 6.50 0.07
CA TYR A 77 9.81 6.49 -1.32
C TYR A 77 8.40 7.05 -1.51
N LEU A 78 7.45 6.74 -0.62
CA LEU A 78 6.09 7.31 -0.67
C LEU A 78 6.09 8.82 -0.40
N LEU A 79 6.89 9.28 0.56
CA LEU A 79 7.10 10.71 0.79
C LEU A 79 7.72 11.40 -0.43
N TYR A 80 8.68 10.75 -1.09
CA TYR A 80 9.26 11.24 -2.33
C TYR A 80 8.20 11.41 -3.42
N LEU A 81 7.32 10.41 -3.63
CA LEU A 81 6.24 10.50 -4.61
C LEU A 81 5.28 11.67 -4.32
N MET A 82 4.90 11.86 -3.05
CA MET A 82 4.08 13.00 -2.64
C MET A 82 4.80 14.33 -2.94
N LEU A 83 6.04 14.48 -2.49
CA LEU A 83 6.79 15.73 -2.64
C LEU A 83 7.09 16.07 -4.09
N GLN A 84 7.40 15.07 -4.92
CA GLN A 84 7.58 15.23 -6.35
C GLN A 84 6.31 15.80 -6.99
N HIS A 85 5.17 15.17 -6.73
CA HIS A 85 3.89 15.61 -7.28
C HIS A 85 3.47 17.00 -6.79
N LEU A 86 3.79 17.38 -5.55
CA LEU A 86 3.47 18.71 -5.01
C LEU A 86 4.41 19.81 -5.51
N ARG A 87 5.65 19.48 -5.91
CA ARG A 87 6.64 20.43 -6.43
C ARG A 87 6.49 20.67 -7.93
N ASP A 88 6.16 19.63 -8.68
CA ASP A 88 5.95 19.77 -10.12
C ASP A 88 4.61 20.48 -10.36
N HIS A 89 4.65 21.68 -10.97
CA HIS A 89 3.44 22.27 -11.53
C HIS A 89 2.87 21.31 -12.59
N PRO A 90 1.54 21.14 -12.70
CA PRO A 90 0.90 20.10 -13.52
C PRO A 90 1.22 20.16 -15.03
N GLU A 91 2.01 21.14 -15.48
CA GLU A 91 2.62 21.20 -16.80
C GLU A 91 4.13 20.87 -16.72
N ALA A 92 4.50 19.61 -16.49
CA ALA A 92 5.89 19.20 -16.51
C ALA A 92 6.08 17.85 -17.22
N LYS A 93 6.37 18.01 -18.53
CA LYS A 93 7.01 17.09 -19.48
C LYS A 93 6.40 15.68 -19.65
N PRO A 94 6.11 15.27 -20.91
CA PRO A 94 5.82 13.87 -21.18
C PRO A 94 6.98 13.03 -20.63
N LEU A 95 6.65 12.01 -19.83
CA LEU A 95 7.61 11.01 -19.42
C LEU A 95 8.39 10.56 -20.66
N PRO A 96 9.73 10.39 -20.59
CA PRO A 96 10.47 9.74 -21.67
C PRO A 96 9.71 8.47 -22.03
N GLU A 97 9.47 8.24 -23.34
CA GLU A 97 8.70 7.10 -23.85
C GLU A 97 8.82 5.90 -22.93
N ALA A 98 7.69 5.40 -22.40
CA ALA A 98 7.65 4.39 -21.35
C ALA A 98 8.51 3.17 -21.75
N SER A 99 9.78 3.20 -21.37
CA SER A 99 10.72 2.16 -21.72
C SER A 99 10.38 0.91 -20.93
N ALA A 100 10.69 -0.26 -21.47
CA ALA A 100 10.52 -1.51 -20.73
C ALA A 100 11.19 -1.45 -19.34
N GLN A 101 12.31 -0.71 -19.23
CA GLN A 101 13.00 -0.47 -17.97
C GLN A 101 12.15 0.35 -16.98
N SER A 102 11.49 1.42 -17.44
CA SER A 102 10.61 2.22 -16.59
C SER A 102 9.40 1.41 -16.08
N PHE A 103 8.85 0.55 -16.93
CA PHE A 103 7.77 -0.37 -16.59
C PHE A 103 8.19 -1.37 -15.51
N TRP A 104 9.29 -2.09 -15.72
CA TRP A 104 9.78 -3.08 -14.75
C TRP A 104 10.22 -2.44 -13.44
N ARG A 105 10.73 -1.20 -13.48
CA ARG A 105 11.01 -0.43 -12.26
C ARG A 105 9.73 -0.16 -11.46
N VAL A 106 8.63 0.23 -12.12
CA VAL A 106 7.34 0.42 -11.44
C VAL A 106 6.84 -0.89 -10.85
N VAL A 107 6.89 -2.00 -11.60
CA VAL A 107 6.48 -3.32 -11.09
C VAL A 107 7.32 -3.73 -9.88
N LEU A 108 8.64 -3.56 -9.93
CA LEU A 108 9.53 -3.85 -8.81
C LEU A 108 9.18 -3.00 -7.58
N MET A 109 9.04 -1.68 -7.75
CA MET A 109 8.74 -0.77 -6.64
C MET A 109 7.38 -1.07 -6.02
N VAL A 110 6.36 -1.39 -6.83
CA VAL A 110 5.04 -1.82 -6.33
C VAL A 110 5.18 -3.01 -5.40
N ASN A 111 5.97 -4.01 -5.79
CA ASN A 111 6.16 -5.23 -5.02
C ASN A 111 7.01 -5.00 -3.75
N LEU A 112 8.02 -4.13 -3.80
CA LEU A 112 8.82 -3.77 -2.63
C LEU A 112 8.01 -2.98 -1.60
N VAL A 113 7.18 -2.05 -2.06
CA VAL A 113 6.27 -1.29 -1.19
C VAL A 113 5.19 -2.22 -0.61
N ASP A 114 4.64 -3.15 -1.40
CA ASP A 114 3.72 -4.17 -0.89
C ASP A 114 4.36 -5.02 0.21
N LEU A 115 5.62 -5.44 0.03
CA LEU A 115 6.37 -6.18 1.04
C LEU A 115 6.59 -5.35 2.31
N ALA A 116 6.83 -4.04 2.17
CA ALA A 116 6.98 -3.14 3.31
C ALA A 116 5.69 -3.10 4.17
N PHE A 117 4.54 -2.99 3.52
CA PHE A 117 3.24 -3.03 4.20
C PHE A 117 2.82 -4.42 4.69
N ALA A 118 3.43 -5.48 4.15
CA ALA A 118 3.08 -6.85 4.51
C ALA A 118 3.42 -7.19 5.97
N VAL A 119 4.33 -6.45 6.62
CA VAL A 119 4.77 -6.74 8.00
C VAL A 119 3.58 -6.75 8.97
N ASP A 120 2.77 -5.68 8.96
CA ASP A 120 1.62 -5.53 9.85
C ASP A 120 0.50 -6.53 9.54
N SER A 121 0.23 -6.77 8.25
CA SER A 121 -0.80 -7.71 7.85
C SER A 121 -0.43 -9.16 8.14
N ILE A 122 0.84 -9.54 7.98
CA ILE A 122 1.36 -10.86 8.36
C ILE A 122 1.19 -11.10 9.85
N LEU A 123 1.54 -10.13 10.70
CA LEU A 123 1.37 -10.25 12.15
C LEU A 123 -0.10 -10.48 12.52
N ALA A 124 -1.02 -9.73 11.91
CA ALA A 124 -2.44 -9.84 12.18
C ALA A 124 -3.03 -11.19 11.69
N VAL A 125 -2.66 -11.63 10.48
CA VAL A 125 -3.18 -12.87 9.89
C VAL A 125 -2.63 -14.12 10.62
N VAL A 126 -1.34 -14.14 10.94
CA VAL A 126 -0.71 -15.26 11.68
C VAL A 126 -1.26 -15.35 13.11
N ALA A 127 -1.65 -14.23 13.71
CA ALA A 127 -2.34 -14.22 15.00
C ALA A 127 -3.79 -14.75 14.90
N PHE A 128 -4.44 -14.61 13.75
CA PHE A 128 -5.84 -14.98 13.56
C PHE A 128 -6.08 -16.48 13.38
N SER A 129 -5.22 -17.17 12.62
CA SER A 129 -5.38 -18.61 12.34
C SER A 129 -4.04 -19.34 12.25
N LYS A 130 -4.02 -20.57 12.77
CA LYS A 130 -2.87 -21.50 12.66
C LYS A 130 -2.92 -22.39 11.42
N ASP A 131 -4.06 -22.43 10.71
CA ASP A 131 -4.17 -23.18 9.46
C ASP A 131 -3.51 -22.37 8.34
N LEU A 132 -2.27 -22.74 8.02
CA LEU A 132 -1.47 -22.07 7.00
C LEU A 132 -2.18 -22.06 5.65
N LEU A 133 -2.84 -23.14 5.25
CA LEU A 133 -3.47 -23.23 3.94
C LEU A 133 -4.64 -22.24 3.82
N LEU A 134 -5.46 -22.14 4.87
CA LEU A 134 -6.54 -21.13 4.92
C LEU A 134 -5.98 -19.70 4.97
N VAL A 135 -4.87 -19.49 5.68
CA VAL A 135 -4.15 -18.21 5.71
C VAL A 135 -3.66 -17.81 4.32
N PHE A 136 -2.93 -18.70 3.62
CA PHE A 136 -2.43 -18.45 2.27
C PHE A 136 -3.56 -18.12 1.30
N LEU A 137 -4.64 -18.91 1.31
CA LEU A 137 -5.79 -18.69 0.43
C LEU A 137 -6.53 -17.39 0.77
N GLY A 138 -6.72 -17.09 2.05
CA GLY A 138 -7.35 -15.85 2.51
C GLY A 138 -6.54 -14.62 2.10
N VAL A 139 -5.22 -14.64 2.32
CA VAL A 139 -4.32 -13.55 1.92
C VAL A 139 -4.28 -13.40 0.40
N ALA A 140 -4.25 -14.50 -0.36
CA ALA A 140 -4.31 -14.44 -1.82
C ALA A 140 -5.62 -13.79 -2.30
N LEU A 141 -6.76 -14.14 -1.70
CA LEU A 141 -8.03 -13.49 -2.01
C LEU A 141 -8.05 -12.01 -1.61
N GLY A 142 -7.45 -11.64 -0.46
CA GLY A 142 -7.30 -10.25 -0.03
C GLY A 142 -6.47 -9.42 -1.02
N ILE A 143 -5.31 -9.92 -1.44
CA ILE A 143 -4.46 -9.29 -2.46
C ILE A 143 -5.22 -9.09 -3.77
N LEU A 144 -6.00 -10.09 -4.21
CA LEU A 144 -6.83 -9.95 -5.41
C LEU A 144 -7.82 -8.79 -5.26
N PHE A 145 -8.51 -8.71 -4.13
CA PHE A 145 -9.47 -7.66 -3.84
C PHE A 145 -8.83 -6.27 -3.85
N ILE A 146 -7.70 -6.10 -3.16
CA ILE A 146 -6.95 -4.83 -3.12
C ILE A 146 -6.49 -4.43 -4.53
N ARG A 147 -6.07 -5.39 -5.36
CA ARG A 147 -5.66 -5.08 -6.74
C ARG A 147 -6.79 -4.58 -7.61
N LEU A 148 -7.97 -5.19 -7.47
CA LEU A 148 -9.18 -4.72 -8.16
C LEU A 148 -9.56 -3.33 -7.65
N ALA A 149 -9.54 -3.11 -6.34
CA ALA A 149 -9.76 -1.81 -5.71
C ALA A 149 -8.81 -0.74 -6.26
N ALA A 150 -7.51 -1.03 -6.41
CA ALA A 150 -6.55 -0.10 -6.99
C ALA A 150 -6.89 0.29 -8.43
N GLY A 151 -7.38 -0.66 -9.25
CA GLY A 151 -7.89 -0.35 -10.59
C GLY A 151 -9.07 0.62 -10.58
N TYR A 152 -9.99 0.47 -9.62
CA TYR A 152 -11.09 1.41 -9.41
C TYR A 152 -10.60 2.78 -8.93
N VAL A 153 -9.60 2.83 -8.04
CA VAL A 153 -9.00 4.09 -7.57
C VAL A 153 -8.34 4.84 -8.74
N VAL A 154 -7.62 4.14 -9.61
CA VAL A 154 -7.05 4.75 -10.83
C VAL A 154 -8.15 5.37 -11.70
N ALA A 155 -9.20 4.61 -12.01
CA ALA A 155 -10.32 5.11 -12.82
C ALA A 155 -11.05 6.29 -12.15
N PHE A 156 -11.16 6.27 -10.81
CA PHE A 156 -11.75 7.34 -10.03
C PHE A 156 -10.91 8.63 -10.09
N MET A 157 -9.58 8.53 -9.98
CA MET A 157 -8.68 9.67 -10.12
C MET A 157 -8.70 10.27 -11.53
N GLU A 158 -8.85 9.46 -12.57
CA GLU A 158 -9.00 9.94 -13.95
C GLU A 158 -10.32 10.70 -14.15
N ARG A 159 -11.40 10.22 -13.52
CA ARG A 159 -12.71 10.87 -13.58
C ARG A 159 -12.75 12.18 -12.77
N TYR A 160 -12.00 12.26 -11.68
CA TYR A 160 -11.96 13.41 -10.78
C TYR A 160 -10.52 13.92 -10.55
N PRO A 161 -9.89 14.59 -11.55
CA PRO A 161 -8.49 15.02 -11.46
C PRO A 161 -8.17 15.93 -10.28
N GLY A 162 -9.13 16.73 -9.80
CA GLY A 162 -8.94 17.58 -8.63
C GLY A 162 -8.61 16.80 -7.34
N LEU A 163 -9.03 15.52 -7.25
CA LEU A 163 -8.72 14.65 -6.11
C LEU A 163 -7.32 14.03 -6.20
N GLU A 164 -6.60 14.22 -7.31
CA GLU A 164 -5.25 13.69 -7.47
C GLU A 164 -4.32 14.20 -6.38
N LYS A 165 -4.36 15.50 -6.08
CA LYS A 165 -3.56 16.08 -5.01
C LYS A 165 -3.85 15.44 -3.65
N VAL A 166 -5.13 15.12 -3.39
CA VAL A 166 -5.55 14.45 -2.15
C VAL A 166 -4.98 13.04 -2.10
N ALA A 167 -5.02 12.30 -3.20
CA ALA A 167 -4.43 10.97 -3.31
C ALA A 167 -2.93 10.97 -3.00
N TYR A 168 -2.16 11.89 -3.59
CA TYR A 168 -0.72 11.99 -3.31
C TYR A 168 -0.42 12.38 -1.86
N VAL A 169 -1.21 13.27 -1.25
CA VAL A 169 -1.06 13.61 0.18
C VAL A 169 -1.36 12.40 1.07
N LEU A 170 -2.40 11.63 0.77
CA LEU A 170 -2.71 10.39 1.48
C LEU A 170 -1.62 9.33 1.29
N VAL A 171 -1.00 9.24 0.12
CA VAL A 171 0.17 8.36 -0.11
C VAL A 171 1.36 8.79 0.75
N GLY A 172 1.65 10.10 0.83
CA GLY A 172 2.68 10.60 1.74
C GLY A 172 2.35 10.32 3.20
N TRP A 173 1.08 10.41 3.60
CA TRP A 173 0.61 10.06 4.94
C TRP A 173 0.79 8.56 5.26
N ALA A 174 0.49 7.68 4.30
CA ALA A 174 0.82 6.26 4.40
C ALA A 174 2.34 6.04 4.51
N GLY A 175 3.14 6.87 3.81
CA GLY A 175 4.59 6.91 3.97
C GLY A 175 5.05 7.24 5.40
N VAL A 176 4.43 8.23 6.05
CA VAL A 176 4.71 8.57 7.46
C VAL A 176 4.39 7.39 8.38
N LYS A 177 3.22 6.76 8.22
CA LYS A 177 2.86 5.56 8.97
C LYS A 177 3.92 4.46 8.82
N LEU A 178 4.32 4.17 7.59
CA LEU A 178 5.30 3.14 7.30
C LEU A 178 6.70 3.46 7.86
N LEU A 179 7.08 4.74 7.93
CA LEU A 179 8.30 5.17 8.62
C LEU A 179 8.23 4.93 10.13
N LEU A 180 7.09 5.23 10.76
CA LEU A 180 6.88 4.99 12.19
C LEU A 180 6.89 3.50 12.52
N GLU A 181 6.28 2.67 11.66
CA GLU A 181 6.35 1.21 11.79
C GLU A 181 7.80 0.71 11.66
N GLY A 182 8.55 1.20 10.68
CA GLY A 182 9.97 0.85 10.52
C GLY A 182 10.83 1.29 11.70
N GLU A 183 10.62 2.50 12.21
CA GLU A 183 11.30 2.99 13.42
C GLU A 183 10.95 2.12 14.64
N GLY A 184 9.68 1.77 14.82
CA GLY A 184 9.23 0.88 15.89
C GLY A 184 9.86 -0.51 15.81
N THR A 185 9.94 -1.10 14.61
CA THR A 185 10.64 -2.37 14.38
C THR A 185 12.12 -2.26 14.76
N LEU A 186 12.79 -1.17 14.39
CA LEU A 186 14.19 -0.92 14.76
C LEU A 186 14.36 -0.77 16.28
N ALA A 187 13.51 0.01 16.94
CA ALA A 187 13.52 0.20 18.39
C ALA A 187 13.36 -1.12 19.14
N HIS A 188 12.47 -2.00 18.67
CA HIS A 188 12.33 -3.36 19.21
C HIS A 188 13.60 -4.21 19.03
N LEU A 189 14.23 -4.18 17.85
CA LEU A 189 15.47 -4.91 17.60
C LEU A 189 16.65 -4.41 18.46
N LEU A 190 16.67 -3.11 18.76
CA LEU A 190 17.67 -2.49 19.63
C LEU A 190 17.41 -2.74 21.13
N HIS A 191 16.35 -3.47 21.49
CA HIS A 191 15.93 -3.67 22.89
C HIS A 191 15.67 -2.33 23.61
N ARG A 192 15.13 -1.36 22.87
CA ARG A 192 14.81 0.01 23.32
C ARG A 192 13.40 0.41 22.86
N PRO A 193 12.34 -0.35 23.21
CA PRO A 193 10.98 -0.08 22.75
C PRO A 193 10.45 1.30 23.18
N GLU A 194 11.04 1.91 24.20
CA GLU A 194 10.73 3.27 24.65
C GLU A 194 11.06 4.37 23.62
N TRP A 195 11.90 4.07 22.61
CA TRP A 195 12.20 5.01 21.54
C TRP A 195 11.15 5.00 20.43
N ALA A 196 10.35 3.93 20.36
CA ALA A 196 9.34 3.78 19.33
C ALA A 196 8.29 4.90 19.43
N LEU A 197 8.14 5.65 18.34
CA LEU A 197 7.13 6.69 18.21
C LEU A 197 5.77 6.07 17.91
N HIS A 198 4.95 5.93 18.94
CA HIS A 198 3.62 5.36 18.81
C HIS A 198 2.61 6.44 18.39
N LEU A 199 2.11 6.35 17.16
CA LEU A 199 0.96 7.13 16.72
C LEU A 199 -0.32 6.33 17.00
N PRO A 200 -1.24 6.82 17.85
CA PRO A 200 -2.51 6.13 18.10
C PRO A 200 -3.28 5.93 16.80
N LYS A 201 -3.88 4.75 16.62
CA LYS A 201 -4.59 4.38 15.39
C LYS A 201 -5.76 5.33 15.12
N GLU A 202 -6.41 5.81 16.17
CA GLU A 202 -7.52 6.77 16.12
C GLU A 202 -7.06 8.11 15.55
N VAL A 203 -5.87 8.57 15.95
CA VAL A 203 -5.25 9.80 15.43
C VAL A 203 -4.88 9.61 13.96
N PHE A 204 -4.29 8.47 13.61
CA PHE A 204 -3.95 8.15 12.23
C PHE A 204 -5.20 8.20 11.32
N TRP A 205 -6.25 7.47 11.67
CA TRP A 205 -7.49 7.45 10.89
C TRP A 205 -8.22 8.79 10.91
N GLY A 206 -8.16 9.54 12.01
CA GLY A 206 -8.70 10.89 12.10
C GLY A 206 -8.02 11.85 11.11
N ILE A 207 -6.69 11.81 11.01
CA ILE A 207 -5.93 12.60 10.05
C ILE A 207 -6.22 12.16 8.62
N THR A 208 -6.26 10.85 8.36
CA THR A 208 -6.64 10.29 7.06
C THR A 208 -8.00 10.80 6.60
N LEU A 209 -9.00 10.77 7.50
CA LEU A 209 -10.34 11.27 7.21
C LEU A 209 -10.34 12.79 6.99
N ALA A 210 -9.59 13.55 7.79
CA ALA A 210 -9.47 14.99 7.65
C ALA A 210 -8.83 15.39 6.29
N ILE A 211 -7.78 14.67 5.87
CA ILE A 211 -7.16 14.86 4.55
C ILE A 211 -8.16 14.53 3.45
N LEU A 212 -8.86 13.39 3.55
CA LEU A 212 -9.82 12.95 2.55
C LEU A 212 -10.97 13.95 2.39
N VAL A 213 -11.63 14.32 3.49
CA VAL A 213 -12.80 15.22 3.49
C VAL A 213 -12.37 16.65 3.14
N GLY A 214 -11.38 17.19 3.87
CA GLY A 214 -10.92 18.57 3.66
C GLY A 214 -10.33 18.76 2.27
N GLY A 215 -9.50 17.82 1.81
CA GLY A 215 -8.93 17.84 0.47
C GLY A 215 -9.99 17.74 -0.62
N SER A 216 -10.98 16.86 -0.47
CA SER A 216 -12.07 16.71 -1.45
C SER A 216 -12.94 17.95 -1.53
N LEU A 217 -13.30 18.56 -0.40
CA LEU A 217 -14.09 19.80 -0.36
C LEU A 217 -13.35 20.98 -1.01
N LEU A 218 -12.05 21.13 -0.75
CA LEU A 218 -11.23 22.18 -1.35
C LEU A 218 -11.05 21.97 -2.86
N SER A 219 -10.94 20.72 -3.31
CA SER A 219 -10.88 20.37 -4.72
C SER A 219 -12.17 20.74 -5.46
N LEU A 220 -13.33 20.40 -4.89
CA LEU A 220 -14.63 20.69 -5.51
C LEU A 220 -14.90 22.19 -5.63
N LYS A 221 -14.49 22.99 -4.63
CA LYS A 221 -14.65 24.46 -4.64
C LYS A 221 -13.79 25.19 -5.68
N ARG A 222 -12.75 24.56 -6.24
CA ARG A 222 -11.91 25.16 -7.28
C ARG A 222 -12.47 24.99 -8.70
N HIS A 223 -13.53 24.18 -8.85
CA HIS A 223 -14.16 23.88 -10.13
C HIS A 223 -15.65 24.28 -10.20
N ALA A 224 -16.18 24.94 -9.16
CA ALA A 224 -17.52 25.53 -9.09
C ALA A 224 -17.40 27.05 -9.11
#